data_AF-A0A9D6EKZ0-F1
#
_entry.id   AF-A0A9D6EKZ0-F1
#
_cell.length_a   1.000
_cell.length_b   1.000
_cell.length_c   1.000
_cell.angle_alpha   90.00
_cell.angle_beta   90.00
_cell.angle_gamma   90.00
#
_symmetry.space_group_name_H-M   'P 1'
#
loop_
_entity.id
_entity.type
_entity.pdbx_description
1 polymer ?
#
loop_
_entity_poly.entity_id
_entity_poly.type
_entity_poly.pdbx_seq_one_letter_code
_entity_poly.pdbx_strand_id
1 'polypeptide(L)'
;MPDNLGQSVANFITATKHTSAPTNPDVQLLVDVDLSILGQSEDKFDEYERQVRKEYEWVAENAFVAGRSAILKSFLDRPTIYSTQFFRNKYEAQTRRNIARSLARLRT
;
A
#
# COMPACT_ATOMS: atom_id res chain seq x y z
N MET A 1 -15.41 -15.24 1.22
CA MET A 1 -14.10 -15.26 0.53
C MET A 1 -13.57 -13.86 0.68
N PRO A 2 -12.51 -13.53 1.42
CA PRO A 2 -12.38 -12.13 1.79
C PRO A 2 -11.74 -11.32 0.67
N ASP A 3 -12.63 -10.78 -0.16
CA ASP A 3 -12.70 -9.44 -0.74
C ASP A 3 -12.14 -8.33 0.19
N ASN A 4 -10.89 -8.43 0.65
CA ASN A 4 -10.37 -7.51 1.66
C ASN A 4 -9.36 -6.49 1.13
N LEU A 5 -8.71 -6.73 -0.01
CA LEU A 5 -7.65 -5.82 -0.48
C LEU A 5 -8.20 -4.65 -1.30
N GLY A 6 -9.07 -4.93 -2.27
CA GLY A 6 -9.84 -3.88 -2.96
C GLY A 6 -10.74 -3.09 -2.00
N GLN A 7 -11.32 -3.75 -0.99
CA GLN A 7 -12.13 -3.11 0.05
C GLN A 7 -11.28 -2.25 0.99
N SER A 8 -10.04 -2.65 1.33
CA SER A 8 -9.10 -1.81 2.09
C SER A 8 -8.73 -0.53 1.32
N VAL A 9 -8.43 -0.62 0.02
CA VAL A 9 -8.13 0.57 -0.81
C VAL A 9 -9.37 1.47 -0.97
N ALA A 10 -10.55 0.89 -1.18
CA ALA A 10 -11.81 1.63 -1.22
C ALA A 10 -12.15 2.26 0.15
N ASN A 11 -11.82 1.58 1.25
CA ASN A 11 -11.95 2.13 2.61
C ASN A 11 -10.93 3.23 2.89
N PHE A 12 -9.71 3.18 2.32
CA PHE A 12 -8.77 4.32 2.37
C PHE A 12 -9.33 5.55 1.65
N ILE A 13 -9.96 5.38 0.49
CA ILE A 13 -10.60 6.47 -0.26
C ILE A 13 -11.85 6.99 0.49
N THR A 14 -12.60 6.11 1.16
CA THR A 14 -13.82 6.49 1.91
C THR A 14 -13.48 7.13 3.25
N ALA A 15 -12.40 6.69 3.94
CA ALA A 15 -11.90 7.31 5.16
C ALA A 15 -11.37 8.74 4.91
N THR A 16 -10.94 9.06 3.69
CA THR A 16 -10.56 10.44 3.31
C THR A 16 -11.73 11.37 2.98
N LYS A 17 -12.99 10.90 2.97
CA LYS A 17 -14.17 11.77 2.78
C LYS A 17 -14.73 12.36 4.07
N HIS A 18 -14.31 11.87 5.25
CA HIS A 18 -14.62 12.51 6.52
C HIS A 18 -13.37 13.24 7.05
N THR A 19 -13.49 14.55 7.05
CA THR A 19 -12.53 15.60 7.40
C THR A 19 -12.05 15.52 8.86
N SER A 20 -11.35 14.45 9.24
CA SER A 20 -10.61 14.36 10.50
C SER A 20 -9.53 13.30 10.37
N ALA A 21 -8.25 13.70 10.49
CA ALA A 21 -7.17 12.75 10.68
C ALA A 21 -7.56 11.77 11.81
N PRO A 22 -7.33 10.45 11.69
CA PRO A 22 -7.73 9.50 12.71
C PRO A 22 -6.93 9.78 13.98
N THR A 23 -7.52 10.52 14.92
CA THR A 23 -6.98 10.79 16.26
C THR A 23 -7.13 9.60 17.19
N ASN A 24 -7.80 8.53 16.75
CA ASN A 24 -7.93 7.29 17.49
C ASN A 24 -6.70 6.39 17.26
N PRO A 25 -5.89 6.12 18.30
CA PRO A 25 -4.71 5.25 18.21
C PRO A 25 -5.01 3.85 17.65
N ASP A 26 -6.19 3.30 17.92
CA ASP A 26 -6.57 1.97 17.44
C ASP A 26 -6.72 1.93 15.92
N VAL A 27 -7.23 3.03 15.34
CA VAL A 27 -7.38 3.17 13.88
C VAL A 27 -6.01 3.31 13.22
N GLN A 28 -5.08 4.05 13.83
CA GLN A 28 -3.71 4.17 13.33
C GLN A 28 -2.99 2.82 13.36
N LEU A 29 -3.17 2.05 14.43
CA LEU A 29 -2.58 0.71 14.53
C LEU A 29 -3.15 -0.24 13.47
N LEU A 30 -4.46 -0.20 13.24
CA LEU A 30 -5.10 -1.03 12.22
C LEU A 30 -4.59 -0.69 10.81
N VAL A 31 -4.43 0.59 10.50
CA VAL A 31 -3.83 1.05 9.25
C VAL A 31 -2.38 0.55 9.11
N ASP A 32 -1.58 0.66 10.18
CA ASP A 32 -0.20 0.18 10.15
C ASP A 32 -0.08 -1.33 9.92
N VAL A 33 -1.01 -2.11 10.50
CA VAL A 33 -1.10 -3.56 10.28
C VAL A 33 -1.42 -3.85 8.81
N ASP A 34 -2.38 -3.16 8.21
CA ASP A 34 -2.75 -3.34 6.80
C ASP A 34 -1.59 -2.99 5.86
N LEU A 35 -0.90 -1.87 6.14
CA LEU A 35 0.26 -1.43 5.35
C LEU A 35 1.51 -2.29 5.57
N SER A 36 1.51 -3.20 6.55
CA SER A 36 2.70 -4.01 6.89
C SER A 36 3.13 -4.97 5.79
N ILE A 37 2.23 -5.31 4.87
CA ILE A 37 2.56 -6.12 3.68
C ILE A 37 3.60 -5.43 2.80
N LEU A 38 3.56 -4.10 2.72
CA LEU A 38 4.48 -3.30 1.91
C LEU A 38 5.92 -3.39 2.45
N GLY A 39 6.08 -3.61 3.75
CA GLY A 39 7.37 -3.72 4.42
C GLY A 39 7.87 -5.15 4.65
N GLN A 40 7.18 -6.17 4.14
CA GLN A 40 7.66 -7.55 4.22
C GLN A 40 8.92 -7.76 3.38
N SER A 41 9.53 -8.94 3.52
CA SER A 41 10.61 -9.41 2.63
C SER A 41 10.25 -9.22 1.16
N GLU A 42 11.24 -8.96 0.33
CA GLU A 42 11.10 -8.76 -1.11
C GLU A 42 10.25 -9.83 -1.81
N ASP A 43 10.43 -11.11 -1.45
CA ASP A 43 9.69 -12.22 -2.07
C ASP A 43 8.19 -12.18 -1.76
N LYS A 44 7.85 -11.86 -0.50
CA LYS A 44 6.45 -11.71 -0.06
C LYS A 44 5.79 -10.50 -0.71
N PHE A 45 6.51 -9.39 -0.83
CA PHE A 45 5.99 -8.21 -1.50
C PHE A 45 5.79 -8.46 -3.00
N ASP A 46 6.71 -9.18 -3.65
CA ASP A 46 6.57 -9.54 -5.06
C ASP A 46 5.42 -10.51 -5.31
N GLU A 47 5.19 -11.46 -4.41
CA GLU A 47 4.01 -12.32 -4.46
C GLU A 47 2.72 -11.51 -4.30
N TYR A 48 2.70 -10.58 -3.36
CA TYR A 48 1.59 -9.66 -3.20
C TYR A 48 1.32 -8.84 -4.47
N GLU A 49 2.35 -8.27 -5.11
CA GLU A 49 2.20 -7.54 -6.37
C GLU A 49 1.63 -8.42 -7.50
N ARG A 50 2.04 -9.70 -7.59
CA ARG A 50 1.47 -10.65 -8.56
C ARG A 50 0.00 -10.93 -8.29
N GLN A 51 -0.38 -11.11 -7.04
CA GLN A 51 -1.78 -11.31 -6.64
C GLN A 51 -2.62 -10.09 -6.98
N VAL A 52 -2.13 -8.88 -6.72
CA VAL A 52 -2.79 -7.64 -7.13
C VAL A 52 -2.93 -7.58 -8.65
N ARG A 53 -1.89 -7.90 -9.43
CA ARG A 53 -2.02 -7.90 -10.90
C ARG A 53 -3.11 -8.86 -11.37
N LYS A 54 -3.19 -10.06 -10.77
CA LYS A 54 -4.19 -11.08 -11.08
C LYS A 54 -5.61 -10.65 -10.70
N GLU A 55 -5.81 -10.03 -9.55
CA GLU A 55 -7.13 -9.51 -9.11
C GLU A 55 -7.69 -8.48 -10.10
N TYR A 56 -6.79 -7.70 -10.72
CA TYR A 56 -7.14 -6.69 -11.72
C TYR A 56 -6.81 -7.15 -13.16
N GLU A 57 -6.76 -8.45 -13.44
CA GLU A 57 -6.43 -8.98 -14.78
C GLU A 57 -7.35 -8.45 -15.89
N TRP A 58 -8.59 -8.11 -15.53
CA TRP A 58 -9.61 -7.52 -16.40
C TRP A 58 -9.37 -6.03 -16.70
N VAL A 59 -8.46 -5.37 -15.98
CA VAL A 59 -8.06 -3.98 -16.23
C VAL A 59 -6.94 -3.95 -17.26
N ALA A 60 -7.11 -3.10 -18.27
CA ALA A 60 -6.10 -2.85 -19.31
C ALA A 60 -4.74 -2.49 -18.69
N GLU A 61 -3.67 -3.04 -19.25
CA GLU A 61 -2.31 -2.97 -18.67
C GLU A 61 -1.87 -1.53 -18.40
N ASN A 62 -2.09 -0.62 -19.35
CA ASN A 62 -1.75 0.79 -19.20
C ASN A 62 -2.50 1.48 -18.05
N ALA A 63 -3.78 1.17 -17.87
CA ALA A 63 -4.61 1.71 -16.79
C ALA A 63 -4.17 1.12 -15.43
N PHE A 64 -3.85 -0.17 -15.39
CA PHE A 64 -3.31 -0.81 -14.19
C PHE A 64 -1.98 -0.20 -13.78
N VAL A 65 -1.02 -0.09 -14.70
CA VAL A 65 0.31 0.49 -14.47
C VAL A 65 0.19 1.93 -13.95
N ALA A 66 -0.66 2.75 -14.58
CA ALA A 66 -0.88 4.13 -14.16
C ALA A 66 -1.48 4.21 -12.74
N GLY A 67 -2.54 3.44 -12.47
CA GLY A 67 -3.20 3.41 -11.17
C GLY A 67 -2.30 2.88 -10.06
N ARG A 68 -1.63 1.74 -10.29
CA ARG A 68 -0.71 1.15 -9.31
C ARG A 68 0.47 2.07 -9.02
N SER A 69 1.05 2.67 -10.06
CA SER A 69 2.15 3.62 -9.89
C SER A 69 1.74 4.84 -9.08
N ALA A 70 0.53 5.37 -9.28
CA ALA A 70 0.02 6.51 -8.51
C ALA A 70 -0.14 6.16 -7.02
N ILE A 71 -0.72 5.00 -6.70
CA ILE A 71 -0.86 4.50 -5.32
C ILE A 71 0.50 4.37 -4.65
N LEU A 72 1.44 3.69 -5.31
CA LEU A 72 2.78 3.45 -4.79
C LEU A 72 3.56 4.75 -4.54
N LYS A 73 3.49 5.71 -5.48
CA LYS A 73 4.10 7.05 -5.29
C LYS A 73 3.49 7.79 -4.10
N SER A 74 2.16 7.72 -3.93
CA SER A 74 1.47 8.41 -2.83
C SER A 74 1.95 7.96 -1.43
N PHE A 75 2.51 6.76 -1.30
CA PHE A 75 3.15 6.33 -0.06
C PHE A 75 4.56 6.92 0.12
N LEU A 76 5.34 7.02 -0.96
CA LEU A 76 6.69 7.62 -0.90
C LEU A 76 6.65 9.12 -0.60
N ASP A 77 5.60 9.82 -1.04
CA ASP A 77 5.39 11.25 -0.80
C ASP A 77 5.08 11.56 0.67
N ARG A 78 4.77 10.55 1.51
CA ARG A 78 4.53 10.74 2.94
C ARG A 78 5.87 10.89 3.70
N PRO A 79 5.96 11.80 4.68
CA PRO A 79 7.12 11.88 5.57
C PRO A 79 7.37 10.56 6.32
N THR A 80 6.30 9.91 6.76
CA THR A 80 6.31 8.57 7.35
C THR A 80 5.17 7.74 6.79
N ILE A 81 5.45 6.49 6.41
CA ILE A 81 4.42 5.58 5.87
C ILE A 81 3.58 5.02 7.00
N TYR A 82 4.22 4.72 8.14
CA TYR A 82 3.57 4.17 9.33
C TYR A 82 3.37 5.23 10.42
N SER A 83 2.22 5.18 11.08
CA SER A 83 1.83 6.11 12.15
C SER A 83 2.47 5.80 13.49
N THR A 84 2.71 4.52 13.80
CA THR A 84 3.30 4.08 15.07
C THR A 84 4.82 3.88 14.96
N GLN A 85 5.52 4.12 16.07
CA GLN A 85 6.99 3.97 16.10
C GLN A 85 7.44 2.52 15.85
N PHE A 86 6.67 1.54 16.34
CA PHE A 86 6.99 0.13 16.16
C PHE A 86 7.03 -0.25 14.66
N PHE A 87 5.99 0.11 13.90
CA PHE A 87 5.93 -0.19 12.48
C PHE A 87 6.94 0.63 11.66
N ARG A 88 7.16 1.90 12.02
CA ARG A 88 8.23 2.70 11.39
C ARG A 88 9.59 2.02 11.51
N ASN A 89 9.99 1.67 12.72
CA ASN A 89 11.28 1.03 12.97
C ASN A 89 11.41 -0.31 12.24
N LYS A 90 10.32 -1.08 12.18
CA LYS A 90 10.34 -2.43 11.63
C LYS A 90 10.25 -2.47 10.10
N TYR A 91 9.48 -1.57 9.48
CA TYR A 91 9.04 -1.74 8.10
C TYR A 91 9.28 -0.54 7.18
N GLU A 92 9.51 0.68 7.68
CA GLU A 92 9.59 1.89 6.85
C GLU A 92 10.68 1.77 5.77
N ALA A 93 11.89 1.38 6.16
CA ALA A 93 13.02 1.26 5.23
C ALA A 93 12.78 0.18 4.17
N GLN A 94 12.28 -1.00 4.58
CA GLN A 94 11.97 -2.09 3.64
C GLN A 94 10.84 -1.70 2.70
N THR A 95 9.82 -1.01 3.21
CA THR A 95 8.69 -0.52 2.41
C THR A 95 9.14 0.42 1.31
N ARG A 96 9.96 1.41 1.64
CA ARG A 96 10.47 2.35 0.64
C ARG A 96 11.31 1.65 -0.44
N ARG A 97 12.12 0.65 -0.07
CA ARG A 97 12.87 -0.19 -1.03
C ARG A 97 11.94 -0.99 -1.95
N ASN A 98 10.97 -1.69 -1.36
CA ASN A 98 10.01 -2.50 -2.09
C ASN A 98 9.21 -1.66 -3.10
N ILE A 99 8.68 -0.52 -2.65
CA ILE A 99 7.91 0.40 -3.48
C ILE A 99 8.76 0.97 -4.62
N ALA A 100 9.98 1.43 -4.33
CA ALA A 100 10.89 1.95 -5.36
C ALA A 100 11.21 0.89 -6.43
N ARG A 101 11.44 -0.36 -6.01
CA ARG A 101 11.69 -1.48 -6.91
C ARG A 101 10.47 -1.81 -7.77
N SER A 102 9.27 -1.84 -7.20
CA SER A 102 8.03 -2.06 -7.98
C SER A 102 7.82 -0.93 -8.99
N LEU A 103 7.99 0.33 -8.60
CA LEU A 103 7.88 1.48 -9.51
C LEU A 103 8.89 1.42 -10.67
N ALA A 104 10.10 0.93 -10.43
CA ALA A 104 11.08 0.73 -11.51
C ALA A 104 10.61 -0.35 -12.50
N ARG A 105 10.06 -1.46 -12.00
CA ARG A 105 9.52 -2.54 -12.84
C ARG A 105 8.30 -2.10 -13.66
N LEU A 106 7.41 -1.31 -13.08
CA LEU A 106 6.20 -0.80 -13.76
C LEU A 106 6.49 0.23 -14.87
N ARG A 107 7.67 0.85 -14.88
CA ARG A 107 8.09 1.81 -15.90
C ARG A 107 8.76 1.16 -17.12
N THR A 108 9.09 -0.12 -17.02
CA THR A 108 9.82 -0.88 -18.04
C THR A 108 8.83 -1.73 -18.83
#